data_AF-A0A9E1AL89-F1
#
_entry.id   AF-A0A9E1AL89-F1
#
_cell.length_a   1.000
_cell.length_b   1.000
_cell.length_c   1.000
_cell.angle_alpha   90.00
_cell.angle_beta   90.00
_cell.angle_gamma   90.00
#
_symmetry.space_group_name_H-M   'P 1'
#
loop_
_entity.id
_entity.type
_entity.pdbx_description
1 polymer ?
#
loop_
_entity_poly.entity_id
_entity_poly.type
_entity_poly.pdbx_seq_one_letter_code
_entity_poly.pdbx_strand_id
1 'polypeptide(L)' 'MSKYYEVCFYTKKGGEKSWIIHVEAKTAKEAKEIAIHKWACDRRFSGMHQFGIKVRLLKADEEFRWHYFALIGEGCFNS' A
#
# COMPACT_ATOMS: atom_id res chain seq x y z
N MET A 1 -6.77 -10.88 -17.30
CA MET A 1 -7.49 -10.81 -16.01
C MET A 1 -6.76 -9.85 -15.11
N SER A 2 -7.49 -8.90 -14.52
CA SER A 2 -6.96 -8.04 -13.47
C SER A 2 -6.71 -8.85 -12.19
N LYS A 3 -5.72 -8.45 -11.41
CA LYS A 3 -5.33 -9.07 -10.14
C LYS A 3 -5.30 -8.00 -9.05
N TYR A 4 -5.51 -8.41 -7.80
CA TYR A 4 -5.40 -7.51 -6.66
C TYR A 4 -4.00 -7.56 -6.07
N TYR A 5 -3.42 -6.38 -5.88
CA TYR A 5 -2.09 -6.21 -5.31
C TYR A 5 -2.17 -5.36 -4.06
N GLU A 6 -1.40 -5.74 -3.05
CA GLU A 6 -1.11 -4.91 -1.89
C GLU A 6 0.22 -4.20 -2.12
N VAL A 7 0.20 -2.87 -2.01
CA VAL A 7 1.39 -2.02 -2.12
C VAL A 7 1.66 -1.38 -0.78
N CYS A 8 2.77 -1.74 -0.15
CA CYS A 8 3.22 -1.20 1.12
C CYS A 8 4.29 -0.13 0.89
N PHE A 9 4.12 1.04 1.49
CA PHE A 9 5.04 2.17 1.52
C PHE A 9 5.62 2.28 2.92
N TYR A 10 6.93 2.46 3.08
CA TYR A 10 7.50 2.85 4.37
C TYR A 10 7.65 4.36 4.44
N THR A 11 7.38 4.94 5.62
CA THR A 11 7.44 6.38 5.89
C THR A 11 8.26 6.69 7.14
N LYS A 12 8.80 7.91 7.20
CA LYS A 12 9.68 8.39 8.27
C LYS A 12 9.12 9.61 9.03
N LYS A 13 7.81 9.82 9.02
CA LYS A 13 7.16 10.99 9.63
C LYS A 13 6.12 10.56 10.67
N GLY A 14 6.16 11.15 11.86
CA GLY A 14 5.04 11.10 12.83
C GLY A 14 4.78 9.78 13.56
N GLY A 15 5.69 8.80 13.52
CA GLY A 15 5.50 7.50 14.20
C GLY A 15 4.85 6.41 13.34
N GLU A 16 4.20 6.80 12.25
CA GLU A 16 3.64 5.88 11.25
C GLU A 16 4.77 5.42 10.31
N LYS A 17 5.19 4.15 10.44
CA LYS A 17 6.34 3.63 9.68
C LYS A 17 5.96 2.95 8.36
N SER A 18 4.68 2.65 8.12
CA SER A 18 4.22 2.02 6.89
C SER A 18 2.76 2.28 6.58
N TRP A 19 2.45 2.30 5.29
CA TRP A 19 1.13 2.50 4.72
C TRP A 19 0.86 1.45 3.65
N ILE A 20 -0.36 0.94 3.60
CA ILE A 20 -0.77 -0.08 2.64
C ILE A 20 -1.84 0.48 1.72
N ILE A 21 -1.72 0.22 0.41
CA ILE A 21 -2.71 0.56 -0.59
C ILE A 21 -3.01 -0.70 -1.41
N HIS A 22 -4.25 -1.17 -1.39
CA HIS A 22 -4.72 -2.21 -2.28
C HIS A 22 -5.15 -1.63 -3.61
N VAL A 23 -4.65 -2.20 -4.71
CA VAL A 23 -4.95 -1.75 -6.07
C VAL A 23 -5.25 -2.95 -6.96
N GLU A 24 -6.18 -2.75 -7.89
CA GLU A 24 -6.39 -3.68 -8.98
C GLU A 24 -5.45 -3.32 -10.13
N ALA A 25 -4.67 -4.28 -10.63
CA ALA A 25 -3.77 -4.07 -11.76
C ALA A 25 -3.54 -5.38 -12.53
N LYS A 26 -3.03 -5.28 -13.75
CA LYS A 26 -2.62 -6.45 -14.57
C LYS A 26 -1.25 -6.97 -14.16
N THR A 27 -0.38 -6.10 -13.64
CA THR A 27 1.00 -6.43 -13.26
C THR A 27 1.40 -5.75 -11.96
N ALA A 28 2.41 -6.29 -11.27
CA ALA A 28 2.96 -5.68 -10.06
C ALA A 28 3.59 -4.30 -10.31
N LYS A 29 4.12 -4.07 -11.52
CA LYS A 29 4.65 -2.75 -11.92
C LYS A 29 3.53 -1.72 -12.03
N GLU A 30 2.46 -2.08 -12.73
CA GLU A 30 1.28 -1.21 -12.88
C GLU A 30 0.63 -0.92 -11.51
N ALA A 31 0.52 -1.93 -10.64
CA ALA A 31 0.06 -1.74 -9.26
C ALA A 31 0.89 -0.70 -8.50
N LYS A 32 2.23 -0.79 -8.60
CA LYS A 32 3.14 0.17 -7.98
C LYS A 32 2.91 1.59 -8.49
N GLU A 33 2.80 1.76 -9.80
CA GLU A 33 2.60 3.08 -10.42
C GLU A 33 1.26 3.71 -10.02
N ILE A 34 0.18 2.93 -10.01
CA ILE A 34 -1.14 3.38 -9.53
C ILE A 34 -1.07 3.81 -8.07
N ALA A 35 -0.40 3.03 -7.23
CA ALA A 35 -0.30 3.33 -5.80
C ALA A 35 0.55 4.59 -5.53
N ILE A 36 1.66 4.78 -6.27
CA ILE A 36 2.48 6.01 -6.20
C ILE A 36 1.68 7.23 -6.67
N HIS A 37 0.90 7.10 -7.74
CA HIS A 37 0.07 8.19 -8.24
C HIS A 37 -1.00 8.59 -7.21
N LYS A 38 -1.70 7.61 -6.63
CA LYS A 38 -2.65 7.82 -5.52
C LYS A 38 -1.99 8.51 -4.32
N TRP A 39 -0.79 8.08 -3.96
CA TRP A 39 0.01 8.71 -2.90
C TRP A 39 0.28 10.18 -3.19
N ALA A 40 0.75 10.50 -4.40
CA ALA A 40 1.10 11.86 -4.79
C ALA A 40 -0.12 12.80 -4.88
N CYS A 41 -1.28 12.27 -5.25
CA CYS A 41 -2.52 13.06 -5.36
C CYS A 41 -3.23 13.27 -4.02
N ASP A 42 -3.03 12.41 -3.02
CA ASP A 42 -3.70 12.55 -1.72
C ASP A 42 -2.96 13.56 -0.83
N ARG A 43 -3.65 14.66 -0.50
CA ARG A 43 -3.13 15.76 0.32
C ARG A 43 -2.65 15.31 1.70
N ARG A 44 -3.15 14.20 2.23
CA ARG A 44 -2.74 13.64 3.53
C ARG A 44 -1.27 13.22 3.55
N PHE A 45 -0.74 12.80 2.40
CA PHE A 45 0.67 12.40 2.25
C PHE A 45 1.57 13.56 1.80
N SER A 46 1.03 14.77 1.71
CA SER A 46 1.80 15.95 1.32
C SER A 46 2.95 16.18 2.32
N GLY A 47 4.18 16.13 1.80
CA GLY A 47 5.39 16.24 2.61
C GLY A 47 5.71 15.00 3.47
N MET A 48 5.18 13.82 3.12
CA MET A 48 5.66 12.53 3.64
C MET A 48 6.64 11.90 2.65
N HIS A 49 7.83 11.50 3.13
CA HIS A 49 8.80 10.81 2.30
C HIS A 49 8.47 9.31 2.24
N GLN A 50 8.17 8.81 1.04
CA GLN A 50 8.00 7.39 0.76
C GLN A 50 9.35 6.71 0.49
N PHE A 51 9.61 5.56 1.10
CA PHE A 51 10.75 4.70 0.77
C PHE A 51 10.38 3.22 0.86
N GLY A 52 11.19 2.35 0.25
CA GLY A 52 11.08 0.90 0.41
C GLY A 52 9.76 0.27 -0.09
N ILE A 53 9.21 0.73 -1.21
CA ILE A 53 7.91 0.26 -1.73
C ILE A 53 7.95 -1.25 -2.01
N LYS A 54 7.09 -2.01 -1.33
CA LYS A 54 6.90 -3.46 -1.55
C LYS A 54 5.55 -3.71 -2.19
N VAL A 55 5.51 -4.65 -3.14
CA VAL A 55 4.28 -5.06 -3.82
C VAL A 55 4.11 -6.56 -3.63
N ARG A 56 2.96 -6.99 -3.12
CA ARG A 56 2.58 -8.40 -3.08
C ARG A 56 1.26 -8.62 -3.79
N LEU A 57 1.09 -9.79 -4.39
CA LEU A 57 -0.18 -10.23 -4.95
C LEU A 57 -1.07 -10.71 -3.80
N LEU A 58 -2.31 -10.22 -3.73
CA LEU A 58 -3.31 -10.71 -2.78
C LEU A 58 -3.78 -12.09 -3.22
N LYS A 59 -3.89 -13.02 -2.27
CA LYS A 59 -4.50 -14.33 -2.52
C LYS A 59 -6.03 -14.18 -2.65
N ALA A 60 -6.67 -15.13 -3.32
CA ALA A 60 -8.13 -15.12 -3.52
C ALA A 60 -8.95 -15.18 -2.21
N ASP A 61 -8.33 -15.64 -1.13
CA ASP A 61 -8.92 -15.77 0.20
C ASP A 61 -8.66 -14.54 1.10
N GLU A 62 -7.83 -13.60 0.65
CA GLU A 62 -7.55 -12.37 1.40
C GLU A 62 -8.59 -11.29 1.06
N GLU A 63 -9.26 -10.75 2.08
CA GLU A 63 -10.22 -9.66 1.89
C GLU A 63 -9.58 -8.47 1.19
N PHE A 64 -10.12 -8.13 0.02
CA PHE A 64 -9.74 -6.91 -0.69
C PHE A 64 -10.32 -5.70 0.05
N ARG A 65 -9.48 -5.06 0.87
CA ARG A 65 -9.88 -3.84 1.56
C ARG A 65 -9.61 -2.60 0.71
N TRP A 66 -10.66 -1.98 0.17
CA TRP A 66 -10.55 -0.74 -0.60
C TRP A 66 -10.20 0.43 0.33
N HIS A 67 -9.06 1.08 0.10
CA HIS A 67 -8.57 2.19 0.94
C HIS A 67 -8.38 1.84 2.43
N TYR A 68 -7.86 0.65 2.73
CA TYR A 68 -7.58 0.28 4.11
C TYR A 68 -6.23 0.79 4.57
N PHE A 69 -6.30 1.75 5.50
CA PHE A 69 -5.15 2.24 6.23
C PHE A 69 -4.85 1.28 7.37
N ALA A 70 -3.84 0.43 7.21
CA ALA A 70 -3.26 -0.27 8.35
C ALA A 70 -2.38 0.73 9.12
N LEU A 71 -2.91 1.30 10.22
CA LEU A 71 -2.08 1.93 11.23
C LEU A 71 -1.07 0.89 11.73
N ILE A 72 0.22 1.22 11.70
CA ILE A 72 1.23 0.34 12.29
C ILE A 72 0.87 0.09 13.75
N GLY A 73 0.62 -1.18 14.06
CA GLY A 73 0.23 -1.65 15.39
C GLY A 73 -0.75 -2.82 15.33
N GLU A 74 -1.59 -2.90 14.30
CA GLU A 74 -2.48 -4.04 14.07
C GLU A 74 -2.00 -4.88 12.87
N GLY A 75 -1.25 -5.94 13.17
CA GLY A 75 -1.39 -7.19 12.41
C GLY A 75 -0.52 -7.45 11.18
N CYS A 76 0.59 -6.74 10.95
CA CYS A 76 1.59 -7.19 9.96
C CYS A 76 2.80 -7.92 10.56
N PHE A 77 2.70 -8.37 11.81
CA PHE A 77 3.56 -9.40 12.40
C PHE A 77 2.69 -10.23 13.36
N ASN A 78 2.27 -11.41 12.92
CA ASN A 78 2.06 -12.55 13.82
C ASN A 78 2.84 -13.71 13.18
N SER A 79 4.14 -13.72 13.47
CA SER A 79 4.84 -14.96 13.76
C SER A 79 4.79 -15.15 15.26
#